data_AF-A0A358QRC2-F1
#
_entry.id   AF-A0A358QRC2-F1
#
_cell.length_a   1.000
_cell.length_b   1.000
_cell.length_c   1.000
_cell.angle_alpha   90.00
_cell.angle_beta   90.00
_cell.angle_gamma   90.00
#
_symmetry.space_group_name_H-M   'P 1'
#
loop_
_entity.id
_entity.type
_entity.pdbx_description
1 polymer ?
#
loop_
_entity_poly.entity_id
_entity_poly.type
_entity_poly.pdbx_seq_one_letter_code
_entity_poly.pdbx_strand_id
1 'polypeptide(L)'
;MNNFIMAHAEHIKDLQEAIKESTEEFIKYLKENKDFISQEVINFYYWNTDLELKILVDVLDLKQASQIAHMASKSYEVMIKCKECGQDAVINPTSRNNMHDIVNADYLWQCDNCKAISREEKRKNQEELSRVFSSERASEEEKWHQEIKRLKSLPYKQYLQTEHWQKIRRNALKRANNRCQLCNSGGLLNVHHRHYETKGEEKYTDVIVLCQGCHGKFHDKMPTI
;
A
#
# COMPACT_ATOMS: atom_id res chain seq x y z
N MET A 1 1.71 17.21 27.65
CA MET A 1 2.26 16.81 26.34
C MET A 1 3.08 17.92 25.67
N ASN A 2 2.60 19.17 25.61
CA ASN A 2 3.37 20.28 25.00
C ASN A 2 4.72 20.58 25.68
N ASN A 3 4.81 20.59 27.01
CA ASN A 3 6.08 20.90 27.70
C ASN A 3 7.18 19.86 27.47
N PHE A 4 6.82 18.59 27.23
CA PHE A 4 7.79 17.52 26.95
C PHE A 4 8.36 17.65 25.54
N ILE A 5 7.52 17.94 24.54
CA ILE A 5 7.94 18.16 23.16
C ILE A 5 8.84 19.41 23.05
N MET A 6 8.50 20.48 23.79
CA MET A 6 9.32 21.71 23.82
C MET A 6 10.70 21.50 24.46
N ALA A 7 10.80 20.74 25.56
CA ALA A 7 12.08 20.43 26.20
C ALA A 7 13.01 19.57 25.32
N HIS A 8 12.44 18.64 24.53
CA HIS A 8 13.23 17.88 23.55
C HIS A 8 13.70 18.77 22.41
N ALA A 9 12.88 19.74 21.97
CA ALA A 9 13.27 20.69 20.94
C ALA A 9 14.39 21.63 21.39
N GLU A 10 14.38 22.10 22.64
CA GLU A 10 15.48 22.89 23.23
C GLU A 10 16.75 22.06 23.34
N HIS A 11 16.67 20.84 23.88
CA HIS A 11 17.83 19.95 23.97
C HIS A 11 18.42 19.60 22.60
N ILE A 12 17.59 19.40 21.57
CA ILE A 12 18.06 19.19 20.19
C ILE A 12 18.82 20.42 19.67
N LYS A 13 18.36 21.64 19.97
CA LYS A 13 19.06 22.86 19.57
C LYS A 13 20.41 22.99 20.26
N ASP A 14 20.48 22.70 21.56
CA ASP A 14 21.74 22.72 22.30
C ASP A 14 22.75 21.72 21.72
N LEU A 15 22.29 20.51 21.37
CA LEU A 15 23.11 19.52 20.68
C LEU A 15 23.56 19.99 19.30
N GLN A 16 22.69 20.65 18.53
CA GLN A 16 23.05 21.21 17.22
C GLN A 16 24.10 22.31 17.33
N GLU A 17 24.00 23.19 18.33
CA GLU A 17 25.00 24.24 18.55
C GLU A 17 26.34 23.63 19.00
N ALA A 18 26.34 22.66 19.91
CA ALA A 18 27.55 21.97 20.33
C ALA A 18 28.26 21.24 19.15
N ILE A 19 27.49 20.60 18.25
CA ILE A 19 28.03 20.00 17.02
C ILE A 19 28.68 21.07 16.14
N LYS A 20 28.01 22.23 15.99
CA LYS A 20 28.52 23.35 15.19
C LYS A 20 29.81 23.91 15.76
N GLU A 21 29.87 24.22 17.05
CA GLU A 21 31.08 24.71 17.73
C GLU A 21 32.25 23.73 17.57
N SER A 22 32.01 22.43 17.82
CA SER A 22 33.03 21.40 17.65
C SER A 22 33.51 21.28 16.20
N THR A 23 32.60 21.44 15.22
CA THR A 23 32.95 21.45 13.80
C THR A 23 33.82 22.67 13.46
N GLU A 24 33.53 23.85 14.00
CA GLU A 24 34.32 25.06 13.78
C GLU A 24 35.74 24.95 14.35
N GLU A 25 35.88 24.44 15.58
CA GLU A 25 37.19 24.18 16.20
C GLU A 25 38.01 23.18 15.39
N PHE A 26 37.36 22.12 14.91
CA PHE A 26 37.99 21.12 14.07
C PHE A 26 38.45 21.68 12.72
N ILE A 27 37.62 22.50 12.06
CA ILE A 27 37.99 23.18 10.81
C ILE A 27 39.22 24.07 11.04
N LYS A 28 39.25 24.82 12.14
CA LYS A 28 40.39 25.66 12.50
C LYS A 28 41.66 24.83 12.67
N TYR A 29 41.58 23.73 13.41
CA TYR A 29 42.69 22.80 13.59
C TYR A 29 43.23 22.29 12.25
N LEU A 30 42.35 21.91 11.31
CA LEU A 30 42.78 21.45 9.98
C LEU A 30 43.49 22.54 9.18
N LYS A 31 43.00 23.78 9.22
CA LYS A 31 43.64 24.91 8.52
C LYS A 31 45.04 25.20 9.04
N GLU A 32 45.21 25.14 10.36
CA GLU A 32 46.51 25.36 11.03
C GLU A 32 47.51 24.23 10.76
N ASN A 33 47.02 23.03 10.44
CA ASN A 33 47.83 21.82 10.25
C ASN A 33 47.73 21.25 8.82
N LYS A 34 47.42 22.09 7.82
CA LYS A 34 47.12 21.64 6.45
C LYS A 34 48.24 20.83 5.79
N ASP A 35 49.49 21.14 6.12
CA ASP A 35 50.69 20.47 5.58
C ASP A 35 50.82 19.00 6.08
N PHE A 36 50.08 18.62 7.11
CA PHE A 36 50.06 17.27 7.69
C PHE A 36 48.81 16.46 7.30
N ILE A 37 47.96 16.99 6.42
CA ILE A 37 46.77 16.26 5.96
C ILE A 37 47.21 15.17 4.99
N SER A 38 47.26 13.94 5.52
CA SER A 38 47.64 12.77 4.74
C SER A 38 46.48 12.25 3.87
N GLN A 39 46.82 11.34 2.96
CA GLN A 39 45.84 10.67 2.11
C GLN A 39 44.81 9.87 2.94
N GLU A 40 45.21 9.33 4.08
CA GLU A 40 44.36 8.62 5.03
C GLU A 40 43.32 9.55 5.65
N VAL A 41 43.70 10.78 5.99
CA VAL A 41 42.77 11.80 6.51
C VAL A 41 41.75 12.14 5.42
N ILE A 42 42.19 12.40 4.19
CA ILE A 42 41.28 12.68 3.06
C ILE A 42 40.30 11.51 2.84
N ASN A 43 40.79 10.27 2.88
CA ASN A 43 39.96 9.07 2.74
C ASN A 43 38.94 8.95 3.88
N PHE A 44 39.38 9.13 5.12
CA PHE A 44 38.51 9.04 6.29
C PHE A 44 37.34 10.02 6.18
N TYR A 45 37.63 11.30 5.88
CA TYR A 45 36.60 12.32 5.73
C TYR A 45 35.66 12.05 4.57
N TYR A 46 36.21 11.68 3.42
CA TYR A 46 35.41 11.45 2.23
C TYR A 46 34.44 10.28 2.44
N TRP A 47 34.90 9.16 3.03
CA TRP A 47 34.13 7.93 3.14
C TRP A 47 33.32 7.76 4.44
N ASN A 48 33.73 8.35 5.57
CA ASN A 48 33.18 8.01 6.90
C ASN A 48 32.52 9.19 7.63
N THR A 49 32.36 10.34 6.98
CA THR A 49 31.76 11.52 7.61
C THR A 49 30.67 12.10 6.73
N ASP A 50 29.70 12.78 7.34
CA ASP A 50 28.67 13.56 6.64
C ASP A 50 29.04 15.06 6.49
N LEU A 51 30.26 15.45 6.88
CA LEU A 51 30.75 16.83 6.77
C LEU A 51 30.81 17.31 5.31
N GLU A 52 30.39 18.56 5.05
CA GLU A 52 30.44 19.12 3.71
C GLU A 52 31.87 19.11 3.13
N LEU A 53 32.02 18.56 1.93
CA LEU A 53 33.34 18.49 1.25
C LEU A 53 33.95 19.87 1.00
N LYS A 54 33.14 20.95 1.00
CA LYS A 54 33.63 22.33 0.89
C LYS A 54 34.63 22.68 1.98
N ILE A 55 34.48 22.10 3.18
CA ILE A 55 35.45 22.28 4.27
C ILE A 55 36.85 21.88 3.83
N LEU A 56 36.99 20.70 3.20
CA LEU A 56 38.28 20.22 2.70
C LEU A 56 38.75 21.01 1.48
N VAL A 57 37.84 21.51 0.64
CA VAL A 57 38.20 22.39 -0.49
C VAL A 57 38.89 23.65 0.04
N ASP A 58 38.32 24.25 1.08
CA ASP A 58 38.84 25.48 1.69
C ASP A 58 40.14 25.24 2.47
N VAL A 59 40.28 24.10 3.16
CA VAL A 59 41.48 23.74 3.93
C VAL A 59 42.66 23.42 3.01
N LEU A 60 42.41 22.72 1.90
CA LEU A 60 43.44 22.24 0.98
C LEU A 60 43.69 23.20 -0.21
N ASP A 61 43.11 24.40 -0.17
CA ASP A 61 43.23 25.41 -1.23
C ASP A 61 42.84 24.88 -2.64
N LEU A 62 41.79 24.04 -2.71
CA LEU A 62 41.29 23.43 -3.95
C LEU A 62 40.24 24.32 -4.64
N LYS A 63 39.97 24.06 -5.93
CA LYS A 63 38.99 24.82 -6.71
C LYS A 63 37.57 24.23 -6.64
N GLN A 64 37.47 22.92 -6.50
CA GLN A 64 36.19 22.21 -6.55
C GLN A 64 36.20 20.90 -5.76
N ALA A 65 35.05 20.53 -5.21
CA ALA A 65 34.89 19.32 -4.40
C ALA A 65 35.20 18.02 -5.16
N SER A 66 35.06 18.00 -6.49
CA SER A 66 35.40 16.80 -7.28
C SER A 66 36.89 16.47 -7.23
N GLN A 67 37.76 17.45 -6.96
CA GLN A 67 39.19 17.19 -6.75
C GLN A 67 39.41 16.30 -5.53
N ILE A 68 38.63 16.48 -4.46
CA ILE A 68 38.67 15.60 -3.28
C ILE A 68 38.27 14.18 -3.66
N ALA A 69 37.24 14.01 -4.48
CA ALA A 69 36.81 12.68 -4.94
C ALA A 69 37.87 11.97 -5.80
N HIS A 70 38.69 12.73 -6.55
CA HIS A 70 39.84 12.18 -7.28
C HIS A 70 41.02 11.83 -6.38
N MET A 71 41.20 12.58 -5.29
CA MET A 71 42.22 12.32 -4.28
C MET A 71 41.82 11.12 -3.42
N ALA A 72 40.55 10.96 -3.07
CA ALA A 72 40.07 9.84 -2.28
C ALA A 72 40.30 8.50 -2.99
N SER A 73 40.71 7.49 -2.23
CA SER A 73 40.91 6.12 -2.73
C SER A 73 39.62 5.64 -3.37
N LYS A 74 39.71 5.21 -4.64
CA LYS A 74 38.59 4.58 -5.37
C LYS A 74 38.31 3.15 -4.90
N SER A 75 39.23 2.55 -4.17
CA SER A 75 39.07 1.25 -3.54
C SER A 75 38.93 1.46 -2.04
N TYR A 76 37.69 1.57 -1.58
CA TYR A 76 37.35 1.54 -0.16
C TYR A 76 36.52 0.29 0.09
N GLU A 77 36.77 -0.47 1.14
CA GLU A 77 36.06 -1.71 1.39
C GLU A 77 35.26 -1.58 2.68
N VAL A 78 33.98 -1.97 2.60
CA VAL A 78 33.07 -1.94 3.72
C VAL A 78 32.50 -3.34 3.89
N MET A 79 32.59 -3.83 5.12
CA MET A 79 31.97 -5.09 5.51
C MET A 79 30.54 -4.85 5.94
N ILE A 80 29.60 -5.57 5.35
CA ILE A 80 28.19 -5.56 5.71
C ILE A 80 27.69 -6.98 5.98
N LYS A 81 26.55 -7.11 6.65
CA LYS A 81 25.96 -8.43 6.97
C LYS A 81 24.58 -8.61 6.34
N CYS A 82 24.31 -9.80 5.82
CA CYS A 82 22.97 -10.16 5.37
C CYS A 82 22.02 -10.13 6.58
N LYS A 83 20.95 -9.35 6.51
CA LYS A 83 19.98 -9.25 7.61
C LYS A 83 19.28 -10.56 7.96
N GLU A 84 19.23 -11.52 7.02
CA GLU A 84 18.51 -12.79 7.19
C GLU A 84 19.45 -13.90 7.71
N CYS A 85 20.58 -14.12 7.04
CA CYS A 85 21.49 -15.22 7.37
C CYS A 85 22.76 -14.80 8.10
N GLY A 86 23.02 -13.49 8.25
CA GLY A 86 24.22 -12.96 8.91
C GLY A 86 25.51 -13.09 8.08
N GLN A 87 25.44 -13.59 6.85
CA GLN A 87 26.61 -13.76 5.98
C GLN A 87 27.29 -12.41 5.71
N ASP A 88 28.60 -12.37 5.90
CA ASP A 88 29.44 -11.22 5.58
C ASP A 88 29.56 -11.01 4.07
N ALA A 89 29.55 -9.75 3.66
CA ALA A 89 29.90 -9.32 2.32
C ALA A 89 30.81 -8.11 2.38
N VAL A 90 31.80 -8.08 1.50
CA VAL A 90 32.64 -6.90 1.27
C VAL A 90 32.10 -6.16 0.07
N ILE A 91 31.74 -4.90 0.26
CA ILE A 91 31.25 -4.01 -0.80
C ILE A 91 32.26 -2.88 -0.98
N ASN A 92 32.47 -2.51 -2.25
CA ASN A 92 33.27 -1.37 -2.62
C ASN A 92 32.35 -0.21 -3.05
N PRO A 93 32.15 0.82 -2.23
CA PRO A 93 31.34 1.96 -2.61
C PRO A 93 32.04 2.74 -3.71
N THR A 94 31.27 3.12 -4.73
CA THR A 94 31.79 3.84 -5.91
C THR A 94 31.80 5.36 -5.74
N SER A 95 31.10 5.87 -4.72
CA SER A 95 31.00 7.28 -4.39
C SER A 95 30.52 7.45 -2.95
N ARG A 96 30.66 8.65 -2.38
CA ARG A 96 30.16 8.97 -1.04
C ARG A 96 28.64 8.76 -0.90
N ASN A 97 27.85 9.08 -1.93
CA ASN A 97 26.42 8.81 -1.91
C ASN A 97 26.14 7.31 -1.91
N ASN A 98 26.86 6.55 -2.73
CA ASN A 98 26.73 5.10 -2.74
C ASN A 98 27.16 4.47 -1.39
N MET A 99 28.18 5.02 -0.72
CA MET A 99 28.57 4.64 0.64
C MET A 99 27.42 4.88 1.63
N HIS A 100 26.81 6.06 1.61
CA HIS A 100 25.65 6.36 2.44
C HIS A 100 24.49 5.39 2.16
N ASP A 101 24.21 5.07 0.89
CA ASP A 101 23.19 4.09 0.54
C ASP A 101 23.53 2.69 1.05
N ILE A 102 24.80 2.27 0.99
CA ILE A 102 25.26 0.96 1.48
C ILE A 102 25.15 0.87 3.00
N VAL A 103 25.62 1.89 3.73
CA VAL A 103 25.57 1.92 5.20
C VAL A 103 24.13 2.00 5.70
N ASN A 104 23.28 2.83 5.06
CA ASN A 104 21.85 2.85 5.38
C ASN A 104 21.11 1.60 4.91
N ALA A 105 21.66 0.87 3.95
CA ALA A 105 21.14 -0.44 3.58
C ALA A 105 21.76 -1.58 4.41
N ASP A 106 22.76 -1.36 5.27
CA ASP A 106 23.46 -2.42 5.99
C ASP A 106 22.47 -3.26 6.83
N TYR A 107 21.52 -2.61 7.50
CA TYR A 107 20.45 -3.29 8.24
C TYR A 107 19.34 -3.89 7.35
N LEU A 108 19.31 -3.57 6.05
CA LEU A 108 18.32 -4.06 5.08
C LEU A 108 18.87 -5.01 4.03
N TRP A 109 20.19 -5.13 3.91
CA TRP A 109 20.82 -5.85 2.83
C TRP A 109 20.55 -7.35 2.96
N GLN A 110 20.27 -7.97 1.81
CA GLN A 110 20.07 -9.41 1.70
C GLN A 110 21.00 -9.95 0.64
N CYS A 111 21.67 -11.06 0.96
CA CYS A 111 22.46 -11.79 -0.02
C CYS A 111 21.56 -12.42 -1.10
N ASP A 112 22.14 -12.75 -2.25
CA ASP A 112 21.38 -13.25 -3.40
C ASP A 112 20.64 -14.56 -3.12
N ASN A 113 21.21 -15.41 -2.27
CA ASN A 113 20.55 -16.65 -1.83
C ASN A 113 19.28 -16.36 -1.01
N CYS A 114 19.38 -15.52 0.02
CA CYS A 114 18.21 -15.13 0.83
C CYS A 114 17.16 -14.38 0.00
N LYS A 115 17.58 -13.55 -0.96
CA LYS A 115 16.67 -12.93 -1.94
C LYS A 115 15.95 -13.98 -2.79
N ALA A 116 16.65 -15.00 -3.27
CA ALA A 116 16.07 -16.07 -4.08
C ALA A 116 15.05 -16.88 -3.27
N ILE A 117 15.39 -17.25 -2.03
CA ILE A 117 14.48 -17.95 -1.10
C ILE A 117 13.21 -17.12 -0.88
N SER A 118 13.34 -15.85 -0.52
CA SER A 118 12.19 -14.97 -0.28
C SER A 118 11.30 -14.80 -1.53
N ARG A 119 11.89 -14.74 -2.72
CA ARG A 119 11.13 -14.69 -3.99
C ARG A 119 10.34 -15.96 -4.24
N GLU A 120 10.95 -17.11 -4.00
CA GLU A 120 10.32 -18.42 -4.19
C GLU A 120 9.19 -18.66 -3.18
N GLU A 121 9.38 -18.27 -1.92
CA GLU A 121 8.33 -18.32 -0.89
C GLU A 121 7.14 -17.43 -1.27
N LYS A 122 7.38 -16.19 -1.72
CA LYS A 122 6.33 -15.29 -2.19
C LYS A 122 5.54 -15.88 -3.35
N ARG A 123 6.23 -16.51 -4.32
CA ARG A 123 5.60 -17.16 -5.46
C ARG A 123 4.69 -18.31 -5.01
N LYS A 124 5.18 -19.19 -4.14
CA LYS A 124 4.39 -20.30 -3.58
C LYS A 124 3.15 -19.81 -2.83
N ASN A 125 3.33 -18.80 -1.97
CA ASN A 125 2.23 -18.21 -1.20
C ASN A 125 1.17 -17.60 -2.12
N GLN A 126 1.59 -16.92 -3.19
CA GLN A 126 0.66 -16.35 -4.18
C GLN A 126 -0.10 -17.44 -4.95
N GLU A 127 0.57 -18.53 -5.32
CA GLU A 127 -0.07 -19.67 -6.00
C GLU A 127 -1.07 -20.39 -5.08
N GLU A 128 -0.72 -20.62 -3.82
CA GLU A 128 -1.59 -21.23 -2.82
C GLU A 128 -2.84 -20.35 -2.59
N LEU A 129 -2.64 -19.06 -2.36
CA LEU A 129 -3.71 -18.11 -2.17
C LEU A 129 -4.66 -18.07 -3.38
N SER A 130 -4.11 -18.08 -4.60
CA SER A 130 -4.90 -18.15 -5.83
C SER A 130 -5.72 -19.45 -5.94
N ARG A 131 -5.19 -20.59 -5.49
CA ARG A 131 -5.91 -21.88 -5.49
C ARG A 131 -7.02 -21.91 -4.44
N VAL A 132 -6.78 -21.37 -3.26
CA VAL A 132 -7.81 -21.27 -2.21
C VAL A 132 -8.95 -20.42 -2.72
N PHE A 133 -8.69 -19.20 -3.19
CA PHE A 133 -9.72 -18.32 -3.72
C PHE A 133 -10.47 -18.89 -4.93
N SER A 134 -9.80 -19.63 -5.82
CA SER A 134 -10.50 -20.26 -6.96
C SER A 134 -11.42 -21.39 -6.51
N SER A 135 -11.01 -22.21 -5.53
CA SER A 135 -11.84 -23.29 -4.99
C SER A 135 -13.01 -22.78 -4.16
N GLU A 136 -12.82 -21.73 -3.35
CA GLU A 136 -13.89 -21.06 -2.62
C GLU A 136 -14.93 -20.48 -3.59
N ARG A 137 -14.48 -19.75 -4.62
CA ARG A 137 -15.38 -19.21 -5.65
C ARG A 137 -16.17 -20.31 -6.36
N ALA A 138 -15.53 -21.41 -6.72
CA ALA A 138 -16.21 -22.54 -7.36
C ALA A 138 -17.26 -23.17 -6.42
N SER A 139 -16.95 -23.30 -5.13
CA SER A 139 -17.91 -23.80 -4.13
C SER A 139 -19.10 -22.85 -3.94
N GLU A 140 -18.86 -21.54 -3.89
CA GLU A 140 -19.90 -20.52 -3.80
C GLU A 140 -20.77 -20.48 -5.06
N GLU A 141 -20.16 -20.58 -6.23
CA GLU A 141 -20.86 -20.62 -7.52
C GLU A 141 -21.77 -21.85 -7.62
N GLU A 142 -21.31 -23.02 -7.20
CA GLU A 142 -22.12 -24.23 -7.14
C GLU A 142 -23.32 -24.06 -6.18
N LYS A 143 -23.08 -23.53 -4.98
CA LYS A 143 -24.16 -23.25 -4.00
C LYS A 143 -25.17 -22.25 -4.55
N TRP A 144 -24.70 -21.19 -5.21
CA TRP A 144 -25.54 -20.20 -5.86
C TRP A 144 -26.41 -20.84 -6.94
N HIS A 145 -25.83 -21.64 -7.84
CA HIS A 145 -26.58 -22.34 -8.89
C HIS A 145 -27.64 -23.28 -8.30
N GLN A 146 -27.34 -23.99 -7.22
CA GLN A 146 -28.30 -24.85 -6.52
C GLN A 146 -29.46 -24.04 -5.91
N GLU A 147 -29.18 -22.92 -5.24
CA GLU A 147 -30.22 -22.06 -4.67
C GLU A 147 -31.09 -21.42 -5.77
N ILE A 148 -30.50 -20.96 -6.87
CA ILE A 148 -31.26 -20.45 -8.02
C ILE A 148 -32.20 -21.51 -8.59
N LYS A 149 -31.70 -22.74 -8.77
CA LYS A 149 -32.51 -23.87 -9.24
C LYS A 149 -33.70 -24.13 -8.30
N ARG A 150 -33.47 -24.06 -6.98
CA ARG A 150 -34.52 -24.18 -5.96
C ARG A 150 -35.52 -23.02 -6.05
N LEU A 151 -35.08 -21.77 -6.11
CA LEU A 151 -35.96 -20.59 -6.19
C LEU A 151 -36.85 -20.63 -7.44
N LYS A 152 -36.28 -21.05 -8.58
CA LYS A 152 -37.01 -21.22 -9.84
C LYS A 152 -38.11 -22.27 -9.71
N SER A 153 -37.86 -23.40 -9.06
CA SER A 153 -38.82 -24.50 -8.93
C SER A 153 -39.96 -24.24 -7.93
N LEU A 154 -39.81 -23.28 -7.00
CA LEU A 154 -40.87 -22.99 -6.01
C LEU A 154 -42.16 -22.49 -6.67
N PRO A 155 -43.35 -22.93 -6.22
CA PRO A 155 -44.61 -22.29 -6.58
C PRO A 155 -44.57 -20.78 -6.31
N TYR A 156 -45.17 -19.97 -7.18
CA TYR A 156 -45.01 -18.51 -7.13
C TYR A 156 -45.37 -17.90 -5.77
N LYS A 157 -46.46 -18.36 -5.14
CA LYS A 157 -46.86 -17.89 -3.79
C LYS A 157 -45.80 -18.17 -2.72
N GLN A 158 -45.14 -19.33 -2.78
CA GLN A 158 -44.06 -19.68 -1.86
C GLN A 158 -42.79 -18.89 -2.18
N TYR A 159 -42.48 -18.70 -3.47
CA TYR A 159 -41.37 -17.87 -3.92
C TYR A 159 -41.43 -16.44 -3.35
N LEU A 160 -42.62 -15.83 -3.34
CA LEU A 160 -42.82 -14.49 -2.75
C LEU A 160 -42.58 -14.42 -1.23
N GLN A 161 -42.47 -15.56 -0.55
CA GLN A 161 -42.14 -15.62 0.89
C GLN A 161 -40.65 -15.85 1.14
N THR A 162 -39.85 -16.12 0.10
CA THR A 162 -38.42 -16.37 0.23
C THR A 162 -37.65 -15.11 0.65
N GLU A 163 -36.55 -15.29 1.37
CA GLU A 163 -35.67 -14.19 1.75
C GLU A 163 -35.10 -13.45 0.53
N HIS A 164 -34.81 -14.19 -0.55
CA HIS A 164 -34.36 -13.64 -1.83
C HIS A 164 -35.35 -12.60 -2.37
N TRP A 165 -36.63 -12.97 -2.52
CA TRP A 165 -37.65 -12.02 -2.98
C TRP A 165 -37.83 -10.85 -2.01
N GLN A 166 -37.81 -11.10 -0.70
CA GLN A 166 -37.93 -10.02 0.30
C GLN A 166 -36.75 -9.03 0.23
N LYS A 167 -35.54 -9.49 -0.13
CA LYS A 167 -34.38 -8.64 -0.38
C LYS A 167 -34.56 -7.81 -1.65
N ILE A 168 -34.97 -8.43 -2.76
CA ILE A 168 -35.27 -7.71 -4.02
C ILE A 168 -36.35 -6.65 -3.79
N ARG A 169 -37.43 -7.01 -3.09
CA ARG A 169 -38.52 -6.11 -2.74
C ARG A 169 -38.04 -4.89 -1.95
N ARG A 170 -37.25 -5.09 -0.88
CA ARG A 170 -36.68 -3.99 -0.07
C ARG A 170 -35.78 -3.08 -0.89
N ASN A 171 -34.91 -3.65 -1.73
CA ASN A 171 -34.00 -2.89 -2.57
C ASN A 171 -34.76 -2.06 -3.63
N ALA A 172 -35.79 -2.63 -4.25
CA ALA A 172 -36.64 -1.93 -5.20
C ALA A 172 -37.36 -0.74 -4.55
N LEU A 173 -37.96 -0.93 -3.37
CA LEU A 173 -38.63 0.13 -2.60
C LEU A 173 -37.67 1.26 -2.22
N LYS A 174 -36.48 0.90 -1.72
CA LYS A 174 -35.43 1.87 -1.36
C LYS A 174 -35.00 2.69 -2.59
N ARG A 175 -34.73 2.03 -3.71
CA ARG A 175 -34.35 2.70 -4.97
C ARG A 175 -35.43 3.63 -5.49
N ALA A 176 -36.70 3.26 -5.32
CA ALA A 176 -37.82 4.10 -5.74
C ALA A 176 -38.18 5.20 -4.71
N ASN A 177 -37.36 5.41 -3.68
CA ASN A 177 -37.63 6.35 -2.58
C ASN A 177 -39.00 6.17 -1.94
N ASN A 178 -39.51 4.92 -1.87
CA ASN A 178 -40.88 4.61 -1.42
C ASN A 178 -41.94 5.47 -2.14
N ARG A 179 -41.82 5.56 -3.47
CA ARG A 179 -42.79 6.19 -4.37
C ARG A 179 -43.12 5.27 -5.54
N CYS A 180 -44.34 5.42 -6.07
CA CYS A 180 -44.74 4.78 -7.32
C CYS A 180 -43.90 5.30 -8.48
N GLN A 181 -43.30 4.41 -9.26
CA GLN A 181 -42.43 4.80 -10.38
C GLN A 181 -43.20 5.26 -11.64
N LEU A 182 -44.55 5.25 -11.62
CA LEU A 182 -45.38 5.77 -12.72
C LEU A 182 -46.06 7.10 -12.39
N CYS A 183 -46.62 7.25 -11.19
CA CYS A 183 -47.36 8.45 -10.81
C CYS A 183 -46.77 9.20 -9.62
N ASN A 184 -45.64 8.74 -9.08
CA ASN A 184 -44.94 9.32 -7.94
C ASN A 184 -45.75 9.36 -6.61
N SER A 185 -46.87 8.63 -6.52
CA SER A 185 -47.64 8.56 -5.28
C SER A 185 -46.90 7.76 -4.18
N GLY A 186 -47.08 8.16 -2.91
CA GLY A 186 -46.67 7.36 -1.76
C GLY A 186 -47.73 6.34 -1.33
N GLY A 187 -47.59 5.79 -0.12
CA GLY A 187 -48.59 4.91 0.51
C GLY A 187 -48.28 3.41 0.36
N LEU A 188 -49.33 2.60 0.20
CA LEU A 188 -49.18 1.15 0.03
C LEU A 188 -48.62 0.83 -1.37
N LEU A 189 -47.38 0.32 -1.40
CA LEU A 189 -46.64 0.03 -2.62
C LEU A 189 -46.44 -1.48 -2.80
N ASN A 190 -46.59 -1.91 -4.05
CA ASN A 190 -46.33 -3.26 -4.52
C ASN A 190 -45.12 -3.27 -5.45
N VAL A 191 -44.31 -4.32 -5.37
CA VAL A 191 -43.20 -4.56 -6.30
C VAL A 191 -43.69 -5.56 -7.33
N HIS A 192 -43.85 -5.08 -8.56
CA HIS A 192 -44.36 -5.83 -9.69
C HIS A 192 -43.20 -6.35 -10.54
N HIS A 193 -43.27 -7.61 -10.96
CA HIS A 193 -42.36 -8.17 -11.96
C HIS A 193 -42.78 -7.69 -13.34
N ARG A 194 -41.85 -7.16 -14.13
CA ARG A 194 -42.11 -6.77 -15.53
C ARG A 194 -42.19 -8.00 -16.44
N HIS A 195 -41.44 -9.04 -16.11
CA HIS A 195 -41.49 -10.38 -16.70
C HIS A 195 -41.01 -11.39 -15.65
N TYR A 196 -41.21 -12.68 -15.91
CA TYR A 196 -40.91 -13.77 -14.96
C TYR A 196 -39.72 -14.66 -15.38
N GLU A 197 -39.10 -14.37 -16.53
CA GLU A 197 -38.03 -15.18 -17.13
C GLU A 197 -36.79 -15.32 -16.23
N THR A 198 -36.50 -14.28 -15.44
CA THR A 198 -35.34 -14.20 -14.54
C THR A 198 -35.73 -14.48 -13.09
N LYS A 199 -36.83 -15.20 -12.82
CA LYS A 199 -37.24 -15.54 -11.46
C LYS A 199 -36.10 -16.20 -10.68
N GLY A 200 -35.79 -15.69 -9.50
CA GLY A 200 -34.65 -16.10 -8.66
C GLY A 200 -33.34 -15.39 -9.00
N GLU A 201 -33.23 -14.78 -10.18
CA GLU A 201 -32.04 -14.07 -10.67
C GLU A 201 -32.40 -12.64 -11.11
N GLU A 202 -33.41 -12.02 -10.47
CA GLU A 202 -33.97 -10.75 -10.92
C GLU A 202 -32.92 -9.65 -10.90
N LYS A 203 -32.78 -8.98 -12.05
CA LYS A 203 -32.06 -7.72 -12.12
C LYS A 203 -32.93 -6.60 -11.58
N TYR A 204 -32.27 -5.50 -11.24
CA TYR A 204 -32.96 -4.30 -10.79
C TYR A 204 -33.99 -3.79 -11.83
N THR A 205 -33.78 -4.04 -13.12
CA THR A 205 -34.68 -3.67 -14.22
C THR A 205 -35.95 -4.50 -14.28
N ASP A 206 -35.93 -5.69 -13.69
CA ASP A 206 -36.97 -6.71 -13.90
C ASP A 206 -38.17 -6.46 -12.98
N VAL A 207 -38.02 -5.54 -12.02
CA VAL A 207 -39.05 -5.15 -11.07
C VAL A 207 -39.32 -3.65 -11.07
N ILE A 208 -40.58 -3.28 -10.85
CA ILE A 208 -41.06 -1.90 -10.75
C ILE A 208 -41.93 -1.71 -9.51
N VAL A 209 -41.74 -0.59 -8.81
CA VAL A 209 -42.53 -0.22 -7.63
C VAL A 209 -43.77 0.57 -8.07
N LEU A 210 -44.95 0.07 -7.75
CA LEU A 210 -46.24 0.65 -8.14
C LEU A 210 -47.16 0.82 -6.93
N CYS A 211 -47.93 1.90 -6.89
CA CYS A 211 -49.06 2.00 -5.97
C CYS A 211 -50.21 1.08 -6.41
N GLN A 212 -51.17 0.81 -5.54
CA GLN A 212 -52.30 -0.08 -5.84
C GLN A 212 -53.06 0.33 -7.13
N GLY A 213 -53.30 1.62 -7.36
CA GLY A 213 -54.00 2.10 -8.55
C GLY A 213 -53.21 1.89 -9.85
N CYS A 214 -51.89 2.10 -9.82
CA CYS A 214 -51.03 1.79 -10.97
C CYS A 214 -50.86 0.28 -11.15
N HIS A 215 -50.72 -0.47 -10.06
CA HIS A 215 -50.58 -1.93 -10.06
C HIS A 215 -51.82 -2.61 -10.66
N GLY A 216 -53.02 -2.11 -10.33
CA GLY A 216 -54.33 -2.49 -10.89
C GLY A 216 -54.32 -2.61 -12.42
N LYS A 217 -53.66 -1.68 -13.09
CA LYS A 217 -53.58 -1.61 -14.57
C LYS A 217 -52.77 -2.76 -15.20
N PHE A 218 -52.02 -3.51 -14.39
CA PHE A 218 -51.18 -4.63 -14.83
C PHE A 218 -51.69 -5.99 -14.32
N HIS A 219 -52.82 -6.03 -13.60
CA HIS A 219 -53.36 -7.27 -13.03
C HIS A 219 -53.81 -8.31 -14.08
N ASP A 220 -54.11 -7.90 -15.32
CA ASP A 220 -54.44 -8.81 -16.44
C ASP A 220 -53.21 -9.47 -17.09
N LYS A 221 -52.00 -9.20 -16.59
CA LYS A 221 -50.74 -9.83 -17.02
C LYS A 221 -50.13 -10.72 -15.94
N MET A 222 -50.94 -11.24 -15.02
CA MET A 222 -50.50 -12.32 -14.14
C MET A 222 -50.38 -13.63 -14.95
N PRO A 223 -49.37 -14.47 -14.66
CA PRO A 223 -49.33 -15.81 -15.22
C PRO A 223 -50.52 -16.59 -14.67
N THR A 224 -51.35 -17.13 -15.55
CA THR A 224 -52.22 -18.25 -15.25
C THR A 224 -51.34 -19.34 -14.63
N ILE A 225 -51.66 -19.73 -13.40
CA ILE A 225 -50.99 -20.83 -12.68
C ILE A 225 -51.28 -22.14 -13.42
#